data_AF-A0A8B6D0X0-F1
#
_entry.id   AF-A0A8B6D0X0-F1
#
_cell.length_a   1.000
_cell.length_b   1.000
_cell.length_c   1.000
_cell.angle_alpha   90.00
_cell.angle_beta   90.00
_cell.angle_gamma   90.00
#
_symmetry.space_group_name_H-M   'P 1'
#
loop_
_entity.id
_entity.type
_entity.pdbx_description
1 polymer ?
#
loop_
_entity_poly.entity_id
_entity_poly.type
_entity_poly.pdbx_seq_one_letter_code
_entity_poly.pdbx_strand_id
1 'polypeptide(L)'
;MGFFAFLRVGEMTTACGREGSNHAIKIENVEVTNHNIKIYLASSKTDQLGRGTSIFVARQSDVGICPVKLLQEYLKIRPRISGQSLYCHFDGSPMTRYQFSGILKQALGYIGFDQSKYGTHSFRIGSATSATMLGFSDEQIKVMGRWSSDTFKSQEVSVWIVGSSLIRNAFVHARSRTGGVNLGLHRIGVKIWWQGYGGMGLKDLESTIKRLMKYEKAPKYLVLHIAGNDLGKTKLGFLRNEIKATLEKVQSYLPNSSIVWSQILPRTNWRHSISQDSMMACRIRINSAIASFVLKNGGHYIKYPDILPNSTFLKEDGVHLTDLGNDIFLNNLQGALEMFICSGSYTYPDTFGTSMCIS
;
A
#
# COMPACT_ATOMS: atom_id res chain seq x y z
N MET A 1 5.28 -15.41 -17.29
CA MET A 1 5.58 -16.58 -16.42
C MET A 1 6.22 -16.21 -15.09
N GLY A 2 7.33 -15.46 -15.06
CA GLY A 2 8.04 -15.15 -13.81
C GLY A 2 7.14 -14.66 -12.66
N PHE A 3 6.20 -13.76 -12.98
CA PHE A 3 5.14 -13.31 -12.07
C PHE A 3 4.19 -14.45 -11.68
N PHE A 4 3.34 -14.92 -12.61
CA PHE A 4 2.30 -15.92 -12.34
C PHE A 4 2.76 -17.23 -11.66
N ALA A 5 4.02 -17.64 -11.84
CA ALA A 5 4.59 -18.86 -11.25
C ALA A 5 5.50 -18.60 -10.02
N PHE A 6 5.59 -17.35 -9.53
CA PHE A 6 6.47 -16.96 -8.42
C PHE A 6 7.94 -17.35 -8.64
N LEU A 7 8.42 -17.34 -9.89
CA LEU A 7 9.73 -17.87 -10.24
C LEU A 7 10.84 -16.91 -9.82
N ARG A 8 11.96 -17.48 -9.35
CA ARG A 8 13.22 -16.74 -9.25
C ARG A 8 13.81 -16.62 -10.64
N VAL A 9 14.54 -15.53 -10.91
CA VAL A 9 15.28 -15.40 -12.16
C VAL A 9 16.24 -16.57 -12.42
N GLY A 10 16.88 -17.12 -11.37
CA GLY A 10 17.75 -18.29 -11.51
C GLY A 10 17.03 -19.61 -11.83
N GLU A 11 15.70 -19.65 -11.67
CA GLU A 11 14.87 -20.79 -12.11
C GLU A 11 14.49 -20.63 -13.60
N MET A 12 14.65 -19.43 -14.19
CA MET A 12 14.33 -19.13 -15.59
C MET A 12 15.57 -19.01 -16.48
N THR A 13 16.70 -18.60 -15.91
CA THR A 13 17.92 -18.24 -16.65
C THR A 13 19.12 -19.03 -16.19
N THR A 14 20.09 -19.22 -17.08
CA THR A 14 21.36 -19.87 -16.77
C THR A 14 22.41 -18.86 -16.28
N ALA A 15 23.41 -19.37 -15.54
CA ALA A 15 24.58 -18.59 -15.15
C ALA A 15 25.65 -18.63 -16.25
N CYS A 16 26.38 -17.53 -16.46
CA CYS A 16 27.55 -17.54 -17.34
C CYS A 16 28.69 -18.35 -16.71
N GLY A 17 29.27 -19.29 -17.46
CA GLY A 17 30.64 -19.78 -17.23
C GLY A 17 30.86 -20.92 -16.24
N ARG A 18 29.82 -21.64 -15.78
CA ARG A 18 30.01 -22.90 -15.02
C ARG A 18 28.99 -23.95 -15.43
N GLU A 19 29.46 -25.08 -15.94
CA GLU A 19 28.67 -26.27 -16.31
C GLU A 19 27.93 -26.95 -15.12
N GLY A 20 27.98 -26.39 -13.91
CA GLY A 20 27.70 -27.13 -12.67
C GLY A 20 26.41 -26.80 -11.90
N SER A 21 25.51 -25.92 -12.35
CA SER A 21 24.25 -25.69 -11.61
C SER A 21 23.10 -25.20 -12.48
N ASN A 22 22.64 -26.05 -13.40
CA ASN A 22 21.58 -25.69 -14.33
C ASN A 22 20.18 -25.86 -13.70
N HIS A 23 19.84 -24.96 -12.77
CA HIS A 23 18.50 -24.91 -12.12
C HIS A 23 17.42 -24.31 -13.03
N ALA A 24 17.77 -23.92 -14.26
CA ALA A 24 16.82 -23.36 -15.21
C ALA A 24 15.79 -24.42 -15.63
N ILE A 25 14.53 -24.00 -15.69
CA ILE A 25 13.43 -24.84 -16.20
C ILE A 25 13.80 -25.31 -17.61
N LYS A 26 13.72 -26.61 -17.84
CA LYS A 26 13.86 -27.22 -19.16
C LYS A 26 12.51 -27.35 -19.83
N ILE A 27 12.51 -27.41 -21.16
CA ILE A 27 11.28 -27.58 -21.94
C ILE A 27 10.53 -28.88 -21.60
N GLU A 28 11.26 -29.96 -21.33
CA GLU A 28 10.70 -31.27 -20.94
C GLU A 28 9.94 -31.26 -19.62
N ASN A 29 10.21 -30.27 -18.76
CA ASN A 29 9.57 -30.13 -17.47
C ASN A 29 8.31 -29.24 -17.52
N VAL A 30 7.85 -28.86 -18.71
CA VAL A 30 6.74 -27.93 -18.91
C VAL A 30 5.64 -28.63 -19.70
N GLU A 31 4.53 -28.93 -19.02
CA GLU A 31 3.32 -29.43 -19.65
C GLU A 31 2.34 -28.26 -19.82
N VAL A 32 1.90 -28.00 -21.06
CA VAL A 32 0.95 -26.92 -21.36
C VAL A 32 -0.35 -27.52 -21.89
N THR A 33 -1.45 -27.23 -21.21
CA THR A 33 -2.81 -27.54 -21.67
C THR A 33 -3.54 -26.26 -22.07
N ASN A 34 -4.77 -26.38 -22.57
CA ASN A 34 -5.60 -25.21 -22.87
C ASN A 34 -6.01 -24.43 -21.61
N HIS A 35 -6.02 -25.08 -20.43
CA HIS A 35 -6.54 -24.54 -19.18
C HIS A 35 -5.44 -24.16 -18.17
N ASN A 36 -4.29 -24.82 -18.23
CA ASN A 36 -3.23 -24.61 -17.26
C ASN A 36 -1.85 -24.92 -17.84
N ILE A 37 -0.82 -24.45 -17.13
CA ILE A 37 0.58 -24.84 -17.32
C ILE A 37 1.03 -25.53 -16.04
N LYS A 38 1.67 -26.68 -16.18
CA LYS A 38 2.35 -27.37 -15.09
C LYS A 38 3.86 -27.33 -15.35
N ILE A 39 4.60 -26.81 -14.38
CA ILE A 39 6.06 -26.67 -14.44
C ILE A 39 6.65 -27.51 -13.34
N TYR A 40 7.52 -28.46 -13.68
CA TYR A 40 8.32 -29.20 -12.73
C TYR A 40 9.68 -28.52 -12.49
N LEU A 41 9.92 -28.10 -11.25
CA LEU A 41 11.21 -27.61 -10.80
C LEU A 41 11.96 -28.76 -10.13
N ALA A 42 13.03 -29.25 -10.77
CA ALA A 42 13.84 -30.33 -10.23
C ALA A 42 14.65 -29.93 -8.99
N SER A 43 14.93 -28.63 -8.82
CA SER A 43 15.64 -28.11 -7.65
C SER A 43 15.33 -26.62 -7.46
N SER A 44 15.34 -26.17 -6.21
CA SER A 44 15.22 -24.76 -5.87
C SER A 44 16.18 -24.42 -4.73
N LYS A 45 16.53 -23.14 -4.56
CA LYS A 45 17.40 -22.70 -3.45
C LYS A 45 16.88 -23.09 -2.05
N THR A 46 15.60 -23.37 -1.93
CA THR A 46 14.91 -23.78 -0.70
C THR A 46 14.73 -25.30 -0.59
N ASP A 47 15.13 -26.05 -1.62
CA ASP A 47 15.05 -27.50 -1.67
C ASP A 47 16.43 -28.10 -1.40
N GLN A 48 16.83 -28.08 -0.12
CA GLN A 48 18.12 -28.64 0.33
C GLN A 48 18.19 -30.18 0.19
N LEU A 49 17.05 -30.84 -0.05
CA LEU A 49 16.92 -32.30 -0.15
C LEU A 49 16.67 -32.79 -1.59
N GLY A 50 16.54 -31.89 -2.58
CA GLY A 50 16.37 -32.22 -4.00
C GLY A 50 15.07 -32.95 -4.36
N ARG A 51 13.98 -32.72 -3.63
CA ARG A 51 12.68 -33.41 -3.89
C ARG A 51 11.97 -32.90 -5.14
N GLY A 52 12.28 -31.69 -5.58
CA GLY A 52 11.58 -31.02 -6.66
C GLY A 52 10.17 -30.56 -6.27
N THR A 53 9.56 -29.72 -7.11
CA THR A 53 8.20 -29.19 -6.88
C THR A 53 7.49 -28.89 -8.19
N SER A 54 6.18 -29.15 -8.24
CA SER A 54 5.33 -28.80 -9.38
C SER A 54 4.57 -27.49 -9.10
N ILE A 55 4.67 -26.55 -10.04
CA ILE A 55 3.94 -25.29 -10.03
C ILE A 55 2.82 -25.37 -11.07
N PHE A 56 1.62 -24.98 -10.66
CA PHE A 56 0.45 -24.90 -11.54
C PHE A 56 0.10 -23.43 -11.79
N VAL A 57 -0.04 -23.06 -13.06
CA VAL A 57 -0.47 -21.72 -13.48
C VAL A 57 -1.76 -21.86 -14.29
N ALA A 58 -2.84 -21.28 -13.78
CA ALA A 58 -4.13 -21.30 -14.45
C ALA A 58 -4.22 -20.26 -15.58
N ARG A 59 -5.02 -20.56 -16.61
CA ARG A 59 -5.40 -19.61 -17.65
C ARG A 59 -6.07 -18.39 -17.03
N GLN A 60 -5.68 -17.20 -17.47
CA GLN A 60 -6.31 -15.94 -17.08
C GLN A 60 -7.39 -15.56 -18.10
N SER A 61 -8.44 -14.87 -17.61
CA SER A 61 -9.54 -14.35 -18.45
C SER A 61 -9.07 -13.21 -19.37
N ASP A 62 -8.19 -12.34 -18.88
CA ASP A 62 -7.56 -11.30 -19.68
C ASP A 62 -6.57 -11.93 -20.69
N VAL A 63 -6.93 -11.83 -21.96
CA VAL A 63 -6.21 -12.39 -23.09
C VAL A 63 -4.84 -11.72 -23.30
N GLY A 64 -4.69 -10.44 -22.92
CA GLY A 64 -3.44 -9.69 -23.12
C GLY A 64 -2.31 -10.12 -22.19
N ILE A 65 -2.65 -10.61 -20.99
CA ILE A 65 -1.68 -11.02 -19.97
C ILE A 65 -1.71 -12.54 -19.69
N CYS A 66 -2.51 -13.30 -20.45
CA CYS A 66 -2.75 -14.71 -20.17
C CYS A 66 -1.45 -15.55 -20.33
N PRO A 67 -0.93 -16.16 -19.25
CA PRO A 67 0.34 -16.89 -19.28
C PRO A 67 0.27 -18.14 -20.17
N VAL A 68 -0.88 -18.81 -20.22
CA VAL A 68 -1.10 -19.99 -21.08
C VAL A 68 -0.96 -19.61 -22.55
N LYS A 69 -1.65 -18.54 -22.97
CA LYS A 69 -1.62 -18.06 -24.36
C LYS A 69 -0.20 -17.59 -24.74
N LEU A 70 0.40 -16.73 -23.91
CA LEU A 70 1.73 -16.17 -24.17
C LEU A 70 2.81 -17.26 -24.25
N LEU A 71 2.72 -18.30 -23.40
CA LEU A 71 3.64 -19.42 -23.47
C LEU A 71 3.41 -20.27 -24.72
N GLN A 72 2.16 -20.54 -25.10
CA GLN A 72 1.85 -21.26 -26.34
C GLN A 72 2.38 -20.52 -27.58
N GLU A 73 2.24 -19.20 -27.64
CA GLU A 73 2.78 -18.37 -28.72
C GLU A 73 4.31 -18.41 -28.76
N TYR A 74 4.96 -18.30 -27.60
CA TYR A 74 6.40 -18.46 -27.49
C TYR A 74 6.87 -19.84 -28.00
N LEU A 75 6.19 -20.92 -27.62
CA LEU A 75 6.54 -22.29 -28.03
C LEU A 75 6.40 -22.54 -29.54
N LYS A 76 5.59 -21.75 -30.26
CA LYS A 76 5.47 -21.84 -31.72
C LYS A 76 6.73 -21.35 -32.45
N ILE A 77 7.38 -20.31 -31.91
CA ILE A 77 8.56 -19.68 -32.52
C ILE A 77 9.88 -20.19 -31.93
N ARG A 78 9.82 -20.82 -30.75
CA ARG A 78 10.99 -21.37 -30.07
C ARG A 78 11.64 -22.50 -30.90
N PRO A 79 12.98 -22.54 -31.04
CA PRO A 79 13.68 -23.68 -31.62
C PRO A 79 13.33 -25.01 -30.93
N ARG A 80 13.12 -26.07 -31.71
CA ARG A 80 12.73 -27.41 -31.20
C ARG A 80 13.96 -28.28 -30.95
N ILE A 81 14.65 -28.02 -29.85
CA ILE A 81 15.81 -28.81 -29.42
C ILE A 81 15.51 -29.38 -28.02
N SER A 82 15.71 -30.70 -27.88
CA SER A 82 15.46 -31.43 -26.63
C SER A 82 16.51 -31.10 -25.57
N GLY A 83 16.16 -31.26 -24.29
CA GLY A 83 17.06 -31.04 -23.14
C GLY A 83 17.45 -29.58 -22.86
N GLN A 84 17.01 -28.62 -23.68
CA GLN A 84 17.34 -27.21 -23.53
C GLN A 84 16.48 -26.49 -22.48
N SER A 85 17.01 -25.37 -21.99
CA SER A 85 16.28 -24.42 -21.14
C SER A 85 15.04 -23.90 -21.85
N LEU A 86 13.96 -23.68 -21.10
CA LEU A 86 12.70 -23.16 -21.62
C LEU A 86 12.93 -21.84 -22.35
N TYR A 87 13.66 -20.91 -21.72
CA TYR A 87 14.04 -19.63 -22.30
C TYR A 87 15.40 -19.73 -23.02
N CYS A 88 15.37 -19.58 -24.33
CA CYS A 88 16.53 -19.62 -25.20
C CYS A 88 16.47 -18.54 -26.29
N HIS A 89 17.62 -18.29 -26.92
CA HIS A 89 17.76 -17.51 -28.14
C HIS A 89 17.36 -18.33 -29.37
N PHE A 90 17.29 -17.69 -30.54
CA PHE A 90 16.95 -18.37 -31.81
C PHE A 90 17.97 -19.41 -32.25
N ASP A 91 19.23 -19.27 -31.84
CA ASP A 91 20.28 -20.27 -32.05
C ASP A 91 20.20 -21.46 -31.06
N GLY A 92 19.22 -21.45 -30.14
CA GLY A 92 19.05 -22.46 -29.10
C GLY A 92 19.94 -22.26 -27.87
N SER A 93 20.81 -21.26 -27.85
CA SER A 93 21.61 -20.96 -26.67
C SER A 93 20.73 -20.49 -25.51
N PRO A 94 21.04 -20.87 -24.25
CA PRO A 94 20.19 -20.57 -23.12
C PRO A 94 20.24 -19.08 -22.75
N MET A 95 19.12 -18.55 -22.26
CA MET A 95 19.05 -17.16 -21.81
C MET A 95 19.77 -16.96 -20.46
N THR A 96 20.70 -16.01 -20.42
CA THR A 96 21.44 -15.69 -19.18
C THR A 96 20.69 -14.67 -18.31
N ARG A 97 21.03 -14.63 -17.02
CA ARG A 97 20.49 -13.64 -16.07
C ARG A 97 20.75 -12.19 -16.51
N TYR A 98 21.94 -11.92 -17.06
CA TYR A 98 22.32 -10.58 -17.52
C TYR A 98 21.44 -10.14 -18.69
N GLN A 99 21.29 -11.00 -19.71
CA GLN A 99 20.43 -10.75 -20.86
C GLN A 99 18.97 -10.54 -20.45
N PHE A 100 18.43 -11.42 -19.59
CA PHE A 100 17.06 -11.28 -19.10
C PHE A 100 16.84 -9.95 -18.34
N SER A 101 17.80 -9.54 -17.50
CA SER A 101 17.71 -8.28 -16.77
C SER A 101 17.80 -7.06 -17.71
N GLY A 102 18.60 -7.14 -18.77
CA GLY A 102 18.70 -6.11 -19.80
C GLY A 102 17.40 -5.94 -20.58
N ILE A 103 16.81 -7.05 -21.05
CA ILE A 103 15.52 -7.06 -21.75
C ILE A 103 14.40 -6.50 -20.85
N LEU A 104 14.38 -6.91 -19.58
CA LEU A 104 13.40 -6.40 -18.62
C LEU A 104 13.48 -4.89 -18.45
N LYS A 105 14.69 -4.34 -18.29
CA LYS A 105 14.90 -2.89 -18.15
C LYS A 105 14.49 -2.12 -19.40
N GLN A 106 14.82 -2.64 -20.58
CA GLN A 106 14.39 -2.04 -21.85
C GLN A 106 12.87 -2.02 -21.99
N ALA A 107 12.20 -3.14 -21.69
CA ALA A 107 10.75 -3.23 -21.73
C ALA A 107 10.07 -2.24 -20.74
N LEU A 108 10.59 -2.13 -19.52
CA LEU A 108 10.09 -1.17 -18.52
C LEU A 108 10.29 0.28 -18.97
N GLY A 109 11.47 0.59 -19.52
CA GLY A 109 11.77 1.92 -20.06
C GLY A 109 10.84 2.30 -21.23
N TYR A 110 10.53 1.35 -22.11
CA TYR A 110 9.61 1.57 -23.23
C TYR A 110 8.19 1.93 -22.77
N ILE A 111 7.75 1.38 -21.64
CA ILE A 111 6.41 1.64 -21.06
C ILE A 111 6.45 2.90 -20.15
N GLY A 112 7.60 3.56 -19.98
CA GLY A 112 7.75 4.77 -19.17
C GLY A 112 7.93 4.53 -17.67
N PHE A 113 8.25 3.30 -17.25
CA PHE A 113 8.53 3.00 -15.84
C PHE A 113 9.99 3.32 -15.47
N ASP A 114 10.19 3.75 -14.22
CA ASP A 114 11.51 3.97 -13.63
C ASP A 114 12.25 2.64 -13.41
N GLN A 115 13.28 2.41 -14.23
CA GLN A 115 14.08 1.17 -14.23
C GLN A 115 14.83 0.92 -12.91
N SER A 116 15.03 1.95 -12.07
CA SER A 116 15.71 1.80 -10.77
C SER A 116 14.86 1.10 -9.71
N LYS A 117 13.52 1.18 -9.85
CA LYS A 117 12.55 0.65 -8.88
C LYS A 117 12.19 -0.81 -9.12
N TYR A 118 12.47 -1.33 -10.31
CA TYR A 118 12.06 -2.66 -10.73
C TYR A 118 13.26 -3.50 -11.13
N GLY A 119 13.26 -4.75 -10.66
CA GLY A 119 14.29 -5.71 -10.99
C GLY A 119 13.72 -7.10 -11.15
N THR A 120 14.58 -8.07 -11.43
CA THR A 120 14.16 -9.46 -11.63
C THR A 120 13.59 -10.10 -10.36
N HIS A 121 13.90 -9.55 -9.18
CA HIS A 121 13.29 -9.93 -7.89
C HIS A 121 11.84 -9.45 -7.76
N SER A 122 11.45 -8.39 -8.48
CA SER A 122 10.10 -7.80 -8.41
C SER A 122 9.03 -8.76 -8.88
N PHE A 123 9.34 -9.73 -9.76
CA PHE A 123 8.38 -10.76 -10.16
C PHE A 123 7.85 -11.53 -8.96
N ARG A 124 8.75 -12.11 -8.17
CA ARG A 124 8.36 -12.97 -7.05
C ARG A 124 7.77 -12.16 -5.89
N ILE A 125 8.34 -11.00 -5.58
CA ILE A 125 7.80 -10.10 -4.53
C ILE A 125 6.44 -9.55 -4.93
N GLY A 126 6.31 -9.02 -6.15
CA GLY A 126 5.06 -8.46 -6.64
C GLY A 126 3.94 -9.50 -6.76
N SER A 127 4.29 -10.76 -7.06
CA SER A 127 3.31 -11.85 -7.06
C SER A 127 2.79 -12.16 -5.66
N ALA A 128 3.65 -12.11 -4.63
CA ALA A 128 3.21 -12.25 -3.24
C ALA A 128 2.31 -11.10 -2.83
N THR A 129 2.70 -9.85 -3.12
CA THR A 129 1.87 -8.67 -2.86
C THR A 129 0.51 -8.78 -3.55
N SER A 130 0.47 -9.25 -4.80
CA SER A 130 -0.78 -9.41 -5.54
C SER A 130 -1.66 -10.53 -4.97
N ALA A 131 -1.06 -11.66 -4.55
CA ALA A 131 -1.80 -12.72 -3.86
C ALA A 131 -2.35 -12.26 -2.51
N THR A 132 -1.57 -11.48 -1.76
CA THR A 132 -2.00 -10.82 -0.53
C THR A 132 -3.21 -9.91 -0.78
N MET A 133 -3.18 -9.09 -1.83
CA MET A 133 -4.31 -8.24 -2.25
C MET A 133 -5.55 -9.04 -2.69
N LEU A 134 -5.35 -10.22 -3.28
CA LEU A 134 -6.43 -11.14 -3.65
C LEU A 134 -6.97 -11.96 -2.45
N GLY A 135 -6.47 -11.72 -1.24
CA GLY A 135 -6.98 -12.33 -0.02
C GLY A 135 -6.42 -13.73 0.29
N PHE A 136 -5.33 -14.14 -0.36
CA PHE A 136 -4.66 -15.38 0.01
C PHE A 136 -4.01 -15.26 1.40
N SER A 137 -4.07 -16.34 2.18
CA SER A 137 -3.41 -16.42 3.48
C SER A 137 -1.89 -16.40 3.36
N ASP A 138 -1.21 -15.98 4.43
CA ASP A 138 0.25 -16.00 4.53
C ASP A 138 0.81 -17.41 4.29
N GLU A 139 0.14 -18.44 4.80
CA GLU A 139 0.52 -19.84 4.60
C GLU A 139 0.45 -20.24 3.12
N GLN A 140 -0.65 -19.88 2.43
CA GLN A 140 -0.79 -20.14 1.00
C GLN A 140 0.30 -19.41 0.19
N ILE A 141 0.59 -18.15 0.52
CA ILE A 141 1.61 -17.36 -0.18
C ILE A 141 3.01 -17.92 0.07
N LYS A 142 3.32 -18.34 1.30
CA LYS A 142 4.56 -19.06 1.62
C LYS A 142 4.72 -20.30 0.77
N VAL A 143 3.67 -21.09 0.61
CA VAL A 143 3.66 -22.30 -0.21
C VAL A 143 3.84 -21.97 -1.69
N MET A 144 3.00 -21.10 -2.25
CA MET A 144 3.02 -20.69 -3.67
C MET A 144 4.39 -20.14 -4.06
N GLY A 145 4.89 -19.22 -3.24
CA GLY A 145 6.17 -18.58 -3.46
C GLY A 145 7.32 -19.25 -2.75
N ARG A 146 7.21 -20.51 -2.29
CA ARG A 146 8.32 -21.36 -1.81
C ARG A 146 9.28 -20.64 -0.84
N TRP A 147 8.73 -19.98 0.18
CA TRP A 147 9.49 -19.28 1.21
C TRP A 147 9.60 -20.13 2.47
N SER A 148 10.81 -20.24 3.01
CA SER A 148 11.08 -20.90 4.30
C SER A 148 10.87 -19.96 5.50
N SER A 149 10.78 -18.65 5.26
CA SER A 149 10.60 -17.61 6.29
C SER A 149 9.62 -16.54 5.82
N ASP A 150 9.17 -15.69 6.74
CA ASP A 150 8.27 -14.55 6.49
C ASP A 150 8.90 -13.41 5.65
N THR A 151 9.99 -13.67 4.94
CA THR A 151 10.70 -12.69 4.10
C THR A 151 9.91 -12.20 2.88
N PHE A 152 8.78 -12.84 2.56
CA PHE A 152 7.84 -12.36 1.54
C PHE A 152 6.91 -11.26 2.04
N LYS A 153 6.74 -11.13 3.36
CA LYS A 153 5.99 -10.02 3.93
C LYS A 153 6.75 -8.76 3.57
N SER A 154 6.20 -8.00 2.61
CA SER A 154 6.63 -6.62 2.39
C SER A 154 6.69 -5.95 3.75
N GLN A 155 7.78 -5.24 4.05
CA GLN A 155 7.99 -4.53 5.31
C GLN A 155 6.66 -4.00 5.84
N GLU A 156 6.27 -4.49 7.02
CA GLU A 156 5.03 -4.08 7.68
C GLU A 156 4.96 -2.55 7.66
N VAL A 157 3.93 -2.02 7.03
CA VAL A 157 3.71 -0.58 6.91
C VAL A 157 3.11 -0.12 8.23
N SER A 158 3.98 0.38 9.11
CA SER A 158 3.56 0.99 10.37
C SER A 158 2.88 2.35 10.10
N VAL A 159 1.70 2.53 10.67
CA VAL A 159 0.90 3.76 10.61
C VAL A 159 0.60 4.21 12.03
N TRP A 160 0.85 5.47 12.35
CA TRP A 160 0.42 6.07 13.61
C TRP A 160 -0.77 6.99 13.37
N ILE A 161 -1.86 6.83 14.13
CA ILE A 161 -3.03 7.70 14.10
C ILE A 161 -3.09 8.45 15.42
N VAL A 162 -2.89 9.77 15.36
CA VAL A 162 -2.78 10.64 16.53
C VAL A 162 -3.88 11.70 16.51
N GLY A 163 -4.56 11.88 17.64
CA GLY A 163 -5.56 12.94 17.76
C GLY A 163 -6.25 13.01 19.12
N SER A 164 -7.39 13.70 19.15
CA SER A 164 -8.13 13.99 20.38
C SER A 164 -9.06 12.85 20.81
N SER A 165 -10.14 13.18 21.53
CA SER A 165 -11.20 12.25 21.91
C SER A 165 -11.88 11.60 20.69
N LEU A 166 -11.93 12.25 19.54
CA LEU A 166 -12.44 11.65 18.30
C LEU A 166 -11.64 10.41 17.90
N ILE A 167 -10.31 10.47 17.93
CA ILE A 167 -9.44 9.33 17.62
C ILE A 167 -9.53 8.25 18.69
N ARG A 168 -9.62 8.64 19.98
CA ARG A 168 -9.85 7.69 21.07
C ARG A 168 -11.15 6.90 20.85
N ASN A 169 -12.24 7.60 20.52
CA ASN A 169 -13.54 6.98 20.31
C ASN A 169 -13.55 6.13 19.03
N ALA A 170 -12.92 6.61 17.95
CA ALA A 170 -12.76 5.86 16.71
C ALA A 170 -11.98 4.55 16.94
N PHE A 171 -10.94 4.56 17.77
CA PHE A 171 -10.23 3.34 18.17
C PHE A 171 -11.15 2.36 18.91
N VAL A 172 -11.93 2.84 19.88
CA VAL A 172 -12.90 2.00 20.61
C VAL A 172 -13.92 1.40 19.65
N HIS A 173 -14.47 2.20 18.74
CA HIS A 173 -15.43 1.76 17.73
C HIS A 173 -14.82 0.76 16.73
N ALA A 174 -13.53 0.92 16.39
CA ALA A 174 -12.83 -0.01 15.51
C ALA A 174 -12.70 -1.42 16.13
N ARG A 175 -12.75 -1.58 17.45
CA ARG A 175 -12.65 -2.89 18.12
C ARG A 175 -13.83 -3.80 17.83
N SER A 176 -15.02 -3.24 17.61
CA SER A 176 -16.26 -3.99 17.33
C SER A 176 -16.53 -4.17 15.83
N ARG A 177 -15.71 -3.56 14.96
CA ARG A 177 -15.89 -3.62 13.50
C ARG A 177 -15.18 -4.82 12.87
N THR A 178 -15.71 -5.26 11.74
CA THR A 178 -15.02 -6.20 10.84
C THR A 178 -13.68 -5.59 10.39
N GLY A 179 -12.59 -6.34 10.56
CA GLY A 179 -11.22 -5.84 10.33
C GLY A 179 -10.53 -5.22 11.56
N GLY A 180 -11.27 -5.01 12.64
CA GLY A 180 -10.74 -4.62 13.95
C GLY A 180 -9.98 -3.29 13.96
N VAL A 181 -9.08 -3.15 14.94
CA VAL A 181 -8.27 -1.93 15.14
C VAL A 181 -7.27 -1.65 14.01
N ASN A 182 -7.01 -2.63 13.13
CA ASN A 182 -6.20 -2.44 11.93
C ASN A 182 -7.04 -2.13 10.69
N LEU A 183 -8.35 -1.90 10.85
CA LEU A 183 -9.27 -1.53 9.77
C LEU A 183 -9.25 -2.52 8.58
N GLY A 184 -8.96 -3.81 8.83
CA GLY A 184 -8.80 -4.81 7.77
C GLY A 184 -7.55 -4.65 6.90
N LEU A 185 -6.70 -3.64 7.14
CA LEU A 185 -5.50 -3.35 6.35
C LEU A 185 -4.31 -4.27 6.69
N HIS A 186 -4.43 -5.11 7.72
CA HIS A 186 -3.47 -6.19 7.98
C HIS A 186 -3.31 -7.10 6.74
N ARG A 187 -4.38 -7.24 5.93
CA ARG A 187 -4.38 -7.96 4.65
C ARG A 187 -3.44 -7.37 3.60
N ILE A 188 -2.98 -6.14 3.75
CA ILE A 188 -1.98 -5.50 2.87
C ILE A 188 -0.68 -5.16 3.64
N GLY A 189 -0.47 -5.82 4.79
CA GLY A 189 0.73 -5.65 5.61
C GLY A 189 0.78 -4.34 6.40
N VAL A 190 -0.36 -3.72 6.71
CA VAL A 190 -0.43 -2.48 7.51
C VAL A 190 -0.69 -2.79 8.97
N LYS A 191 0.07 -2.13 9.86
CA LYS A 191 -0.15 -2.13 11.29
C LYS A 191 -0.41 -0.73 11.80
N ILE A 192 -1.54 -0.54 12.48
CA ILE A 192 -2.01 0.75 12.96
C ILE A 192 -1.79 0.87 14.47
N TRP A 193 -1.14 1.96 14.86
CA TRP A 193 -0.98 2.41 16.25
C TRP A 193 -1.85 3.62 16.51
N TRP A 194 -2.70 3.53 17.54
CA TRP A 194 -3.64 4.58 17.89
C TRP A 194 -3.16 5.35 19.12
N GLN A 195 -3.13 6.67 19.03
CA GLN A 195 -2.82 7.57 20.14
C GLN A 195 -3.87 8.68 20.23
N GLY A 196 -4.91 8.43 21.02
CA GLY A 196 -6.01 9.37 21.24
C GLY A 196 -6.31 9.62 22.71
N TYR A 197 -6.43 10.88 23.12
CA TYR A 197 -6.92 11.24 24.46
C TYR A 197 -7.70 12.56 24.45
N GLY A 198 -8.55 12.74 25.48
CA GLY A 198 -9.42 13.91 25.59
C GLY A 198 -8.64 15.21 25.71
N GLY A 199 -9.12 16.27 25.05
CA GLY A 199 -8.56 17.61 25.17
C GLY A 199 -7.25 17.86 24.41
N MET A 200 -6.68 16.84 23.73
CA MET A 200 -5.45 17.02 22.94
C MET A 200 -5.61 18.17 21.94
N GLY A 201 -4.70 19.13 21.99
CA GLY A 201 -4.55 20.23 21.04
C GLY A 201 -3.14 20.30 20.47
N LEU A 202 -2.85 21.33 19.68
CA LEU A 202 -1.56 21.48 19.00
C LEU A 202 -0.36 21.45 19.95
N LYS A 203 -0.48 22.11 21.12
CA LYS A 203 0.57 22.17 22.14
C LYS A 203 1.02 20.79 22.66
N ASP A 204 0.15 19.79 22.58
CA ASP A 204 0.41 18.46 23.15
C ASP A 204 1.05 17.51 22.13
N LEU A 205 1.00 17.85 20.84
CA LEU A 205 1.43 16.98 19.73
C LEU A 205 2.91 16.63 19.82
N GLU A 206 3.78 17.62 20.02
CA GLU A 206 5.23 17.41 20.07
C GLU A 206 5.64 16.42 21.16
N SER A 207 5.13 16.62 22.38
CA SER A 207 5.39 15.71 23.51
C SER A 207 4.86 14.30 23.25
N THR A 208 3.71 14.20 22.56
CA THR A 208 3.08 12.93 22.21
C THR A 208 3.92 12.15 21.20
N ILE A 209 4.41 12.81 20.14
CA ILE A 209 5.28 12.18 19.14
C ILE A 209 6.60 11.73 19.78
N LYS A 210 7.24 12.59 20.57
CA LYS A 210 8.48 12.24 21.30
C LYS A 210 8.28 11.05 22.22
N ARG A 211 7.11 10.91 22.86
CA ARG A 211 6.78 9.75 23.69
C ARG A 211 6.63 8.49 22.84
N LEU A 212 5.88 8.55 21.73
CA LEU A 212 5.67 7.39 20.85
C LEU A 212 6.99 6.84 20.29
N MET A 213 7.92 7.72 19.90
CA MET A 213 9.25 7.34 19.41
C MET A 213 10.10 6.56 20.44
N LYS A 214 9.77 6.60 21.73
CA LYS A 214 10.44 5.79 22.75
C LYS A 214 9.97 4.34 22.76
N TYR A 215 8.75 4.08 22.28
CA TYR A 215 8.12 2.76 22.35
C TYR A 215 8.09 2.05 21.00
N GLU A 216 8.03 2.81 19.91
CA GLU A 216 7.89 2.26 18.57
C GLU A 216 8.79 2.93 17.55
N LYS A 217 9.12 2.19 16.49
CA LYS A 217 9.87 2.72 15.36
C LYS A 217 9.04 3.76 14.61
N ALA A 218 9.71 4.73 14.00
CA ALA A 218 9.08 5.76 13.18
C ALA A 218 8.13 5.12 12.15
N PRO A 219 6.88 5.60 12.04
CA PRO A 219 5.90 5.03 11.11
C PRO A 219 6.23 5.44 9.68
N LYS A 220 5.72 4.70 8.69
CA LYS A 220 5.72 5.17 7.30
C LYS A 220 4.73 6.31 7.10
N TYR A 221 3.55 6.21 7.73
CA TYR A 221 2.52 7.26 7.69
C TYR A 221 2.14 7.73 9.09
N LEU A 222 2.12 9.04 9.30
CA LEU A 222 1.64 9.68 10.52
C LEU A 222 0.34 10.43 10.23
N VAL A 223 -0.80 9.81 10.58
CA VAL A 223 -2.12 10.42 10.46
C VAL A 223 -2.39 11.33 11.64
N LEU A 224 -2.63 12.61 11.36
CA LEU A 224 -2.90 13.63 12.35
C LEU A 224 -4.35 14.11 12.23
N HIS A 225 -5.14 13.88 13.28
CA HIS A 225 -6.49 14.41 13.45
C HIS A 225 -6.52 15.35 14.66
N ILE A 226 -6.07 16.59 14.45
CA ILE A 226 -5.84 17.56 15.54
C ILE A 226 -6.32 18.96 15.15
N ALA A 227 -6.04 19.96 15.99
CA ALA A 227 -6.39 21.39 15.83
C ALA A 227 -7.88 21.75 15.90
N GLY A 228 -8.80 20.78 15.88
CA GLY A 228 -10.23 21.05 16.06
C GLY A 228 -10.57 21.71 17.40
N ASN A 229 -9.76 21.48 18.43
CA ASN A 229 -9.91 22.11 19.76
C ASN A 229 -9.29 23.50 19.86
N ASP A 230 -8.44 23.87 18.89
CA ASP A 230 -7.73 25.15 18.86
C ASP A 230 -8.47 26.18 17.97
N LEU A 231 -9.45 25.74 17.18
CA LEU A 231 -10.29 26.62 16.37
C LEU A 231 -11.04 27.64 17.22
N GLY A 232 -10.91 28.93 16.87
CA GLY A 232 -11.55 30.05 17.57
C GLY A 232 -10.80 30.54 18.80
N LYS A 233 -9.75 29.83 19.25
CA LYS A 233 -8.92 30.25 20.40
C LYS A 233 -8.06 31.47 20.06
N THR A 234 -7.55 31.53 18.84
CA THR A 234 -6.72 32.63 18.32
C THR A 234 -7.21 33.06 16.94
N LYS A 235 -6.72 34.19 16.45
CA LYS A 235 -6.99 34.66 15.09
C LYS A 235 -6.54 33.60 14.07
N LEU A 236 -7.35 33.37 13.03
CA LEU A 236 -7.15 32.33 12.01
C LEU A 236 -5.73 32.27 11.43
N GLY A 237 -5.13 33.43 11.13
CA GLY A 237 -3.79 33.52 10.56
C GLY A 237 -2.70 33.02 11.52
N PHE A 238 -2.85 33.28 12.82
CA PHE A 238 -1.91 32.81 13.84
C PHE A 238 -2.04 31.29 14.03
N LEU A 239 -3.26 30.78 14.18
CA LEU A 239 -3.51 29.33 14.28
C LEU A 239 -2.94 28.59 13.06
N ARG A 240 -3.16 29.11 11.84
CA ARG A 240 -2.61 28.53 10.62
C ARG A 240 -1.07 28.44 10.67
N ASN A 241 -0.41 29.50 11.10
CA ASN A 241 1.05 29.54 11.19
C ASN A 241 1.57 28.61 12.31
N GLU A 242 0.87 28.53 13.43
CA GLU A 242 1.16 27.61 14.54
C GLU A 242 1.06 26.15 14.10
N ILE A 243 0.00 25.78 13.36
CA ILE A 243 -0.13 24.42 12.80
C ILE A 243 1.07 24.12 11.88
N LYS A 244 1.40 25.01 10.94
CA LYS A 244 2.52 24.81 10.00
C LYS A 244 3.84 24.60 10.73
N ALA A 245 4.18 25.49 11.66
CA ALA A 245 5.41 25.38 12.44
C ALA A 245 5.44 24.08 13.27
N THR A 246 4.30 23.64 13.79
CA THR A 246 4.20 22.37 14.52
C THR A 246 4.44 21.18 13.59
N LEU A 247 3.87 21.18 12.39
CA LEU A 247 4.07 20.12 11.40
C LEU A 247 5.53 20.04 10.94
N GLU A 248 6.20 21.18 10.72
CA GLU A 248 7.62 21.23 10.38
C GLU A 248 8.50 20.65 11.49
N LYS A 249 8.20 20.97 12.76
CA LYS A 249 8.88 20.36 13.91
C LYS A 249 8.64 18.86 13.99
N VAL A 250 7.41 18.39 13.75
CA VAL A 250 7.11 16.95 13.75
C VAL A 250 7.85 16.25 12.62
N GLN A 251 7.93 16.85 11.44
CA GLN A 251 8.69 16.31 10.30
C GLN A 251 10.18 16.22 10.60
N SER A 252 10.76 17.16 11.37
CA SER A 252 12.18 17.09 11.73
C SER A 252 12.50 15.94 12.70
N TYR A 253 11.55 15.53 13.55
CA TYR A 253 11.69 14.33 14.37
C TYR A 253 11.49 13.02 13.59
N LEU A 254 10.71 13.06 12.51
CA LEU A 254 10.31 11.90 11.72
C LEU A 254 10.57 12.12 10.22
N PRO A 255 11.85 12.27 9.80
CA PRO A 255 12.19 12.73 8.45
C PRO A 255 11.73 11.78 7.34
N ASN A 256 11.60 10.48 7.63
CA ASN A 256 11.19 9.46 6.67
C ASN A 256 9.69 9.13 6.71
N SER A 257 8.92 9.79 7.59
CA SER A 257 7.48 9.57 7.71
C SER A 257 6.72 10.54 6.82
N SER A 258 5.71 10.05 6.11
CA SER A 258 4.75 10.91 5.40
C SER A 258 3.66 11.37 6.36
N ILE A 259 3.54 12.68 6.56
CA ILE A 259 2.44 13.27 7.32
C ILE A 259 1.15 13.15 6.51
N VAL A 260 0.10 12.65 7.15
CA VAL A 260 -1.25 12.56 6.59
C VAL A 260 -2.16 13.47 7.42
N TRP A 261 -2.63 14.56 6.84
CA TRP A 261 -3.55 15.46 7.53
C TRP A 261 -4.99 14.97 7.36
N SER A 262 -5.60 14.53 8.46
CA SER A 262 -7.02 14.23 8.50
C SER A 262 -7.79 15.51 8.75
N GLN A 263 -8.65 15.90 7.80
CA GLN A 263 -9.45 17.12 7.86
C GLN A 263 -10.17 17.31 9.21
N ILE A 264 -10.19 18.54 9.70
CA ILE A 264 -10.98 18.91 10.88
C ILE A 264 -12.47 18.74 10.54
N LEU A 265 -13.14 17.85 11.27
CA LEU A 265 -14.56 17.55 11.10
C LEU A 265 -15.45 18.74 11.45
N PRO A 266 -16.65 18.83 10.86
CA PRO A 266 -17.62 19.83 11.28
C PRO A 266 -18.13 19.53 12.70
N ARG A 267 -18.61 20.57 13.38
CA ARG A 267 -19.21 20.50 14.71
C ARG A 267 -20.46 21.37 14.72
N THR A 268 -21.45 20.99 15.51
CA THR A 268 -22.61 21.83 15.85
C THR A 268 -22.40 22.57 17.16
N ASN A 269 -21.35 22.23 17.92
CA ASN A 269 -20.97 22.93 19.14
C ASN A 269 -19.49 23.33 19.12
N TRP A 270 -19.23 24.63 19.28
CA TRP A 270 -17.88 25.21 19.24
C TRP A 270 -17.54 25.87 20.56
N ARG A 271 -16.36 25.57 21.10
CA ARG A 271 -15.95 26.02 22.44
C ARG A 271 -15.77 27.53 22.58
N HIS A 272 -15.36 28.19 21.50
CA HIS A 272 -14.88 29.58 21.53
C HIS A 272 -15.77 30.56 20.77
N SER A 273 -16.90 30.10 20.22
CA SER A 273 -17.81 30.96 19.47
C SER A 273 -19.21 30.34 19.42
N ILE A 274 -20.22 31.19 19.50
CA ILE A 274 -21.64 30.82 19.35
C ILE A 274 -22.04 30.84 17.87
N SER A 275 -21.29 31.57 17.01
CA SER A 275 -21.58 31.70 15.58
C SER A 275 -21.09 30.48 14.80
N GLN A 276 -22.02 29.59 14.47
CA GLN A 276 -21.77 28.37 13.71
C GLN A 276 -21.18 28.66 12.33
N ASP A 277 -21.76 29.61 11.60
CA ASP A 277 -21.32 29.95 10.23
C ASP A 277 -19.89 30.46 10.20
N SER A 278 -19.52 31.32 11.16
CA SER A 278 -18.16 31.84 11.25
C SER A 278 -17.16 30.75 11.58
N MET A 279 -17.52 29.81 12.46
CA MET A 279 -16.66 28.69 12.82
C MET A 279 -16.52 27.68 11.69
N MET A 280 -17.59 27.41 10.96
CA MET A 280 -17.57 26.58 9.77
C MET A 280 -16.72 27.19 8.66
N ALA A 281 -16.83 28.51 8.43
CA ALA A 281 -15.96 29.23 7.49
C ALA A 281 -14.49 29.18 7.92
N CYS A 282 -14.19 29.37 9.22
CA CYS A 282 -12.83 29.23 9.75
C CYS A 282 -12.28 27.82 9.54
N ARG A 283 -13.07 26.79 9.84
CA ARG A 283 -12.71 25.38 9.63
C ARG A 283 -12.36 25.10 8.17
N ILE A 284 -13.21 25.53 7.23
CA ILE A 284 -12.98 25.34 5.78
C ILE A 284 -11.67 26.02 5.36
N ARG A 285 -11.44 27.27 5.80
CA ARG A 285 -10.23 28.02 5.47
C ARG A 285 -8.95 27.39 6.05
N ILE A 286 -8.98 26.90 7.29
CA ILE A 286 -7.85 26.16 7.89
C ILE A 286 -7.59 24.87 7.10
N ASN A 287 -8.62 24.06 6.88
CA ASN A 287 -8.47 22.77 6.21
C ASN A 287 -7.86 22.94 4.81
N SER A 288 -8.35 23.92 4.04
CA SER A 288 -7.78 24.25 2.72
C SER A 288 -6.31 24.67 2.82
N ALA A 289 -5.99 25.62 3.71
CA ALA A 289 -4.63 26.14 3.85
C ALA A 289 -3.61 25.08 4.32
N ILE A 290 -4.02 24.17 5.22
CA ILE A 290 -3.16 23.11 5.72
C ILE A 290 -3.06 21.96 4.71
N ALA A 291 -4.13 21.62 3.99
CA ALA A 291 -4.07 20.64 2.91
C ALA A 291 -3.04 21.06 1.85
N SER A 292 -3.09 22.31 1.35
CA SER A 292 -2.09 22.80 0.39
C SER A 292 -0.66 22.74 0.93
N PHE A 293 -0.47 23.05 2.21
CA PHE A 293 0.85 22.99 2.85
C PHE A 293 1.38 21.56 2.97
N VAL A 294 0.55 20.63 3.43
CA VAL A 294 0.95 19.22 3.62
C VAL A 294 1.24 18.56 2.27
N LEU A 295 0.40 18.79 1.26
CA LEU A 295 0.60 18.26 -0.09
C LEU A 295 1.88 18.82 -0.74
N LYS A 296 2.16 20.12 -0.58
CA LYS A 296 3.40 20.74 -1.09
C LYS A 296 4.66 20.11 -0.50
N ASN A 297 4.58 19.58 0.72
CA ASN A 297 5.68 18.93 1.41
C ASN A 297 5.69 17.39 1.26
N GLY A 298 4.97 16.84 0.26
CA GLY A 298 4.93 15.40 -0.01
C GLY A 298 4.11 14.58 0.99
N GLY A 299 3.31 15.25 1.82
CA GLY A 299 2.33 14.62 2.70
C GLY A 299 1.01 14.32 1.99
N HIS A 300 0.05 13.75 2.74
CA HIS A 300 -1.24 13.32 2.21
C HIS A 300 -2.39 14.01 2.95
N TYR A 301 -3.59 14.01 2.36
CA TYR A 301 -4.76 14.68 2.93
C TYR A 301 -6.02 13.84 2.80
N ILE A 302 -6.76 13.71 3.91
CA ILE A 302 -8.02 12.96 3.99
C ILE A 302 -9.18 13.93 4.22
N LYS A 303 -10.17 13.91 3.32
CA LYS A 303 -11.44 14.65 3.38
C LYS A 303 -12.55 13.73 3.90
N TYR A 304 -13.61 14.36 4.40
CA TYR A 304 -14.83 13.67 4.85
C TYR A 304 -16.07 14.43 4.34
N PRO A 305 -16.38 14.36 3.02
CA PRO A 305 -17.51 15.09 2.46
C PRO A 305 -18.86 14.62 3.04
N ASP A 306 -18.94 13.34 3.43
CA ASP A 306 -20.18 12.71 3.87
C ASP A 306 -20.50 12.94 5.36
N ILE A 307 -19.57 13.49 6.15
CA ILE A 307 -19.80 13.79 7.56
C ILE A 307 -20.35 15.22 7.67
N LEU A 308 -21.67 15.33 7.82
CA LEU A 308 -22.40 16.61 7.91
C LEU A 308 -22.63 17.04 9.38
N PRO A 309 -22.78 18.36 9.67
CA PRO A 309 -23.06 18.88 11.02
C PRO A 309 -24.53 18.66 11.43
N ASN A 310 -24.96 17.42 11.59
CA ASN A 310 -26.32 17.09 12.03
C ASN A 310 -26.32 15.89 13.00
N SER A 311 -27.49 15.62 13.60
CA SER A 311 -27.67 14.55 14.59
C SER A 311 -27.48 13.13 14.03
N THR A 312 -27.49 12.96 12.71
CA THR A 312 -27.20 11.67 12.06
C THR A 312 -25.75 11.26 12.30
N PHE A 313 -24.82 12.22 12.20
CA PHE A 313 -23.38 11.95 12.28
C PHE A 313 -22.75 12.42 13.58
N LEU A 314 -23.33 13.40 14.27
CA LEU A 314 -22.84 13.95 15.53
C LEU A 314 -23.78 13.59 16.68
N LYS A 315 -23.19 13.28 17.83
CA LYS A 315 -23.89 13.09 19.10
C LYS A 315 -24.48 14.42 19.58
N GLU A 316 -25.32 14.35 20.61
CA GLU A 316 -25.97 15.51 21.23
C GLU A 316 -24.98 16.57 21.74
N ASP A 317 -23.75 16.17 22.11
CA ASP A 317 -22.70 17.12 22.49
C ASP A 317 -22.21 18.01 21.34
N GLY A 318 -22.56 17.67 20.09
CA GLY A 318 -22.25 18.42 18.88
C GLY A 318 -20.78 18.36 18.45
N VAL A 319 -19.99 17.47 19.05
CA VAL A 319 -18.55 17.33 18.81
C VAL A 319 -18.17 15.91 18.41
N HIS A 320 -18.71 14.89 19.10
CA HIS A 320 -18.35 13.50 18.89
C HIS A 320 -19.24 12.84 17.85
N LEU A 321 -18.70 11.86 17.14
CA LEU A 321 -19.43 11.11 16.13
C LEU A 321 -20.39 10.09 16.76
N THR A 322 -21.56 9.91 16.14
CA THR A 322 -22.46 8.77 16.35
C THR A 322 -21.80 7.47 15.87
N ASP A 323 -22.44 6.32 16.07
CA ASP A 323 -21.91 5.05 15.57
C ASP A 323 -21.79 5.06 14.03
N LEU A 324 -22.82 5.56 13.34
CA LEU A 324 -22.79 5.78 11.89
C LEU A 324 -21.70 6.80 11.49
N GLY A 325 -21.56 7.90 12.23
CA GLY A 325 -20.49 8.87 12.00
C GLY A 325 -19.09 8.25 12.13
N ASN A 326 -18.87 7.41 13.15
CA ASN A 326 -17.62 6.68 13.32
C ASN A 326 -17.42 5.65 12.21
N ASP A 327 -18.48 4.99 11.74
CA ASP A 327 -18.37 4.04 10.65
C ASP A 327 -17.89 4.70 9.36
N ILE A 328 -18.46 5.84 9.00
CA ILE A 328 -18.05 6.62 7.82
C ILE A 328 -16.63 7.15 7.99
N PHE A 329 -16.28 7.65 9.18
CA PHE A 329 -14.94 8.13 9.47
C PHE A 329 -13.88 7.04 9.32
N LEU A 330 -14.13 5.85 9.89
CA LEU A 330 -13.21 4.72 9.81
C LEU A 330 -13.15 4.12 8.40
N ASN A 331 -14.27 4.05 7.68
CA ASN A 331 -14.28 3.63 6.27
C ASN A 331 -13.40 4.55 5.40
N ASN A 332 -13.51 5.87 5.61
CA ASN A 332 -12.68 6.85 4.90
C ASN A 332 -11.19 6.72 5.27
N LEU A 333 -10.86 6.54 6.56
CA LEU A 333 -9.48 6.28 6.98
C LEU A 333 -8.91 5.00 6.35
N GLN A 334 -9.69 3.92 6.33
CA GLN A 334 -9.32 2.66 5.71
C GLN A 334 -9.05 2.84 4.21
N GLY A 335 -10.01 3.41 3.47
CA GLY A 335 -9.88 3.62 2.03
C GLY A 335 -8.75 4.58 1.66
N ALA A 336 -8.54 5.63 2.45
CA ALA A 336 -7.43 6.55 2.26
C ALA A 336 -6.07 5.86 2.41
N LEU A 337 -5.87 5.12 3.51
CA LEU A 337 -4.61 4.41 3.75
C LEU A 337 -4.35 3.33 2.69
N GLU A 338 -5.37 2.58 2.29
CA GLU A 338 -5.28 1.62 1.20
C GLU A 338 -4.84 2.29 -0.11
N MET A 339 -5.44 3.43 -0.47
CA MET A 339 -5.06 4.18 -1.66
C MET A 339 -3.65 4.77 -1.57
N PHE A 340 -3.28 5.40 -0.46
CA PHE A 340 -1.95 6.01 -0.30
C PHE A 340 -0.83 4.97 -0.39
N ILE A 341 -1.10 3.74 0.04
CA ILE A 341 -0.13 2.64 0.03
C ILE A 341 -0.09 1.95 -1.33
N CYS A 342 -1.25 1.69 -1.94
CA CYS A 342 -1.35 0.85 -3.13
C CYS A 342 -1.26 1.64 -4.45
N SER A 343 -1.87 2.82 -4.52
CA SER A 343 -1.92 3.64 -5.75
C SER A 343 -1.02 4.88 -5.71
N GLY A 344 -0.47 5.22 -4.54
CA GLY A 344 0.42 6.37 -4.39
C GLY A 344 -0.29 7.72 -4.55
N SER A 345 -1.63 7.75 -4.41
CA SER A 345 -2.39 9.00 -4.38
C SER A 345 -2.04 9.81 -3.13
N TYR A 346 -2.18 11.14 -3.21
CA TYR A 346 -1.90 12.07 -2.11
C TYR A 346 -3.17 12.60 -1.44
N THR A 347 -4.35 12.40 -2.02
CA THR A 347 -5.62 12.90 -1.48
C THR A 347 -6.73 11.87 -1.55
N TYR A 348 -7.56 11.80 -0.50
CA TYR A 348 -8.71 10.88 -0.46
C TYR A 348 -9.93 11.50 0.23
N PRO A 349 -11.16 11.31 -0.27
CA PRO A 349 -11.47 10.88 -1.63
C PRO A 349 -10.86 11.83 -2.66
N ASP A 350 -10.39 11.25 -3.77
CA ASP A 350 -9.89 12.02 -4.89
C ASP A 350 -11.09 12.61 -5.63
N THR A 351 -11.33 13.91 -5.44
CA THR A 351 -12.49 14.60 -6.03
C THR A 351 -12.24 14.99 -7.49
N PHE A 352 -11.17 14.52 -8.14
CA PHE A 352 -11.06 14.51 -9.60
C PHE A 352 -11.93 13.39 -10.19
N GLY A 353 -13.24 13.56 -10.08
CA GLY A 353 -14.21 12.76 -10.81
C GLY A 353 -14.23 13.17 -12.29
N THR A 354 -14.23 12.15 -13.16
CA THR A 354 -15.13 12.08 -14.33
C THR A 354 -15.17 13.31 -15.25
N SER A 355 -14.15 13.46 -16.09
CA SER A 355 -14.29 14.10 -17.40
C SER A 355 -13.34 13.46 -18.42
N MET A 356 -13.55 12.19 -18.75
CA MET A 356 -13.15 11.65 -20.06
C MET A 356 -13.78 10.27 -20.28
N CYS A 357 -14.23 10.05 -21.52
CA CYS A 357 -14.82 8.84 -22.09
C CYS A 357 -16.32 8.57 -21.80
N ILE A 358 -17.17 9.54 -22.16
CA ILE A 358 -18.34 9.22 -23.00
C ILE A 358 -18.28 10.15 -24.22
N SER A 359 -17.71 9.62 -25.30
CA SER A 359 -18.02 9.90 -26.71
C SER A 359 -17.10 9.02 -27.55
#